data_AF-D3HKV7-F1
#
_entry.id   AF-D3HKV7-F1
#
_cell.length_a   1.000
_cell.length_b   1.000
_cell.length_c   1.000
_cell.angle_alpha   90.00
_cell.angle_beta   90.00
_cell.angle_gamma   90.00
#
_symmetry.space_group_name_H-M   'P 1'
#
loop_
_entity.id
_entity.type
_entity.pdbx_description
1 polymer ?
#
loop_
_entity_poly.entity_id
_entity_poly.type
_entity_poly.pdbx_seq_one_letter_code
_entity_poly.pdbx_strand_id
1 'polypeptide(L)'
;MKYTVTFCVFDHTVEGNPFWHGSFFLSKLNESKQLLEVAETWGFYGVTSTTDRKSWWGKLKTKFALDVDFQGNHGILTHEEVRFMDLGHGLHGYTFELTEEQFNEIQRRCTKAVADQEAAIKEIVGSETPSDPARKVRFYKEEPVSKHIFEIEKYKAKMEGRPSRLKPFDLHVSFGLLGPSLEKSHTCKSEALNLLDGILTEEQLAPFKASSLPRFISGLEPILLHSSGKLRTHIRSSGKEVFYRDRHDEDVKLYWSVPPQHIEALSADTIDLLSIDKEYVGEVKNTVSKLQRLEWSLRNAFLPTQYQEYKDNLLDKIVACYKAFAILEPKKETKISGWQGFALSLFSLPRSREEKKLQDKINQAKMLLNSIYMAIVDEWEIDNNYPSEVSATENDEDYNPLEAVVSYLSVDDKKNFCQILGRSYIESEENEDVSEKSLATSFSLTAQR
;
A
#
# COMPACT_ATOMS: atom_id res chain seq x y z
N MET A 1 5.98 -12.39 -20.79
CA MET A 1 5.34 -12.14 -19.48
C MET A 1 3.83 -12.33 -19.51
N LYS A 2 3.30 -13.23 -18.67
CA LYS A 2 1.85 -13.31 -18.42
C LYS A 2 1.49 -13.40 -16.93
N TYR A 3 2.33 -14.04 -16.13
CA TYR A 3 2.04 -14.37 -14.74
C TYR A 3 3.25 -14.08 -13.86
N THR A 4 3.02 -13.52 -12.68
CA THR A 4 4.07 -13.31 -11.68
C THR A 4 3.58 -13.60 -10.28
N VAL A 5 4.52 -13.91 -9.40
CA VAL A 5 4.33 -13.81 -7.95
C VAL A 5 5.29 -12.76 -7.40
N THR A 6 4.80 -11.96 -6.46
CA THR A 6 5.60 -11.00 -5.74
C THR A 6 5.54 -11.32 -4.25
N PHE A 7 6.68 -11.71 -3.68
CA PHE A 7 6.82 -11.73 -2.23
C PHE A 7 6.99 -10.29 -1.76
N CYS A 8 6.17 -9.86 -0.81
CA CYS A 8 6.17 -8.49 -0.36
C CYS A 8 6.02 -8.35 1.16
N VAL A 9 6.43 -7.19 1.65
CA VAL A 9 6.37 -6.81 3.06
C VAL A 9 5.73 -5.44 3.19
N PHE A 10 4.85 -5.30 4.17
CA PHE A 10 4.30 -4.02 4.61
C PHE A 10 5.14 -3.49 5.77
N ASP A 11 5.72 -2.32 5.59
CA ASP A 11 6.47 -1.64 6.62
C ASP A 11 5.56 -0.88 7.61
N HIS A 12 6.18 -0.31 8.64
CA HIS A 12 5.52 0.46 9.69
C HIS A 12 4.74 1.71 9.22
N THR A 13 4.93 2.18 7.98
CA THR A 13 4.25 3.37 7.44
C THR A 13 2.82 3.09 7.00
N VAL A 14 2.40 1.82 6.93
CA VAL A 14 1.06 1.36 6.51
C VAL A 14 0.34 0.67 7.67
N GLU A 15 0.11 1.42 8.76
CA GLU A 15 -0.54 0.91 9.99
C GLU A 15 0.06 -0.43 10.51
N GLY A 16 1.31 -0.70 10.15
CA GLY A 16 1.99 -1.97 10.37
C GLY A 16 2.70 -2.04 11.71
N ASN A 17 2.82 -3.26 12.25
CA ASN A 17 3.61 -3.51 13.45
C ASN A 17 5.12 -3.22 13.19
N PRO A 18 5.95 -2.97 14.22
CA PRO A 18 7.37 -2.61 14.04
C PRO A 18 8.23 -3.74 13.43
N PHE A 19 7.70 -4.96 13.39
CA PHE A 19 8.33 -6.13 12.78
C PHE A 19 7.98 -6.33 11.30
N TRP A 20 7.10 -5.47 10.77
CA TRP A 20 6.55 -5.53 9.43
C TRP A 20 5.68 -6.79 9.23
N HIS A 21 4.93 -6.82 8.13
CA HIS A 21 4.06 -7.94 7.78
C HIS A 21 4.47 -8.52 6.44
N GLY A 22 4.76 -9.82 6.38
CA GLY A 22 5.11 -10.53 5.15
C GLY A 22 3.86 -11.12 4.48
N SER A 23 3.78 -11.00 3.18
CA SER A 23 2.68 -11.47 2.34
C SER A 23 3.18 -11.78 0.94
N PHE A 24 2.30 -12.24 0.06
CA PHE A 24 2.60 -12.26 -1.37
C PHE A 24 1.36 -11.99 -2.19
N PHE A 25 1.54 -11.63 -3.45
CA PHE A 25 0.43 -11.47 -4.38
C PHE A 25 0.79 -12.00 -5.76
N LEU A 26 -0.25 -12.42 -6.46
CA LEU A 26 -0.20 -12.97 -7.81
C LEU A 26 -0.66 -11.90 -8.80
N SER A 27 0.12 -11.65 -9.83
CA SER A 27 -0.25 -10.71 -10.89
C SER A 27 -0.35 -11.39 -12.24
N LYS A 28 -1.24 -10.88 -13.09
CA LYS A 28 -1.39 -11.31 -14.48
C LYS A 28 -1.45 -10.11 -15.42
N LEU A 29 -0.86 -10.26 -16.60
CA LEU A 29 -0.93 -9.22 -17.62
C LEU A 29 -2.32 -9.20 -18.25
N ASN A 30 -3.02 -8.07 -18.14
CA ASN A 30 -4.22 -7.81 -18.90
C ASN A 30 -3.83 -7.26 -20.28
N GLU A 31 -3.74 -8.13 -21.28
CA GLU A 31 -3.31 -7.78 -22.64
C GLU A 31 -4.22 -6.72 -23.29
N SER A 32 -5.51 -6.68 -22.96
CA SER A 32 -6.43 -5.68 -23.54
C SER A 32 -6.17 -4.26 -23.05
N LYS A 33 -5.73 -4.12 -21.79
CA LYS A 33 -5.46 -2.83 -21.15
C LYS A 33 -3.97 -2.49 -21.11
N GLN A 34 -3.11 -3.46 -21.41
CA GLN A 34 -1.66 -3.38 -21.19
C GLN A 34 -1.31 -3.00 -19.75
N LEU A 35 -2.03 -3.56 -18.78
CA LEU A 35 -1.84 -3.34 -17.35
C LEU A 35 -1.50 -4.64 -16.65
N LEU A 36 -0.58 -4.60 -15.70
CA LEU A 36 -0.32 -5.73 -14.81
C LEU A 36 -1.31 -5.68 -13.65
N GLU A 37 -2.29 -6.58 -13.67
CA GLU A 37 -3.37 -6.69 -12.68
C GLU A 37 -2.94 -7.61 -11.54
N VAL A 38 -3.16 -7.20 -10.30
CA VAL A 38 -3.01 -8.05 -9.13
C VAL A 38 -4.27 -8.89 -8.98
N ALA A 39 -4.19 -10.17 -9.36
CA ALA A 39 -5.31 -11.09 -9.38
C ALA A 39 -5.66 -11.58 -7.97
N GLU A 40 -4.64 -11.91 -7.17
CA GLU A 40 -4.82 -12.39 -5.80
C GLU A 40 -3.75 -11.85 -4.87
N THR A 41 -4.10 -11.75 -3.59
CA THR A 41 -3.20 -11.27 -2.53
C THR A 41 -3.39 -12.21 -1.36
N TRP A 42 -2.33 -12.54 -0.63
CA TRP A 42 -2.38 -13.54 0.42
C TRP A 42 -1.52 -13.13 1.61
N GLY A 43 -2.17 -13.05 2.76
CA GLY A 43 -1.59 -12.74 4.05
C GLY A 43 -1.94 -13.80 5.07
N PHE A 44 -1.02 -14.05 6.00
CA PHE A 44 -1.27 -14.98 7.10
C PHE A 44 -1.21 -14.24 8.44
N TYR A 45 -2.31 -14.22 9.16
CA TYR A 45 -2.51 -13.37 10.34
C TYR A 45 -2.72 -14.20 11.60
N GLY A 46 -2.00 -13.87 12.66
CA GLY A 46 -2.17 -14.54 13.96
C GLY A 46 -3.52 -14.20 14.60
N VAL A 47 -4.20 -15.21 15.11
CA VAL A 47 -5.41 -15.03 15.92
C VAL A 47 -4.97 -14.79 17.36
N THR A 48 -5.38 -13.68 17.99
CA THR A 48 -5.01 -13.43 19.38
C THR A 48 -6.04 -14.06 20.33
N SER A 49 -5.58 -15.07 21.08
CA SER A 49 -6.26 -15.47 22.29
C SER A 49 -6.04 -14.35 23.32
N THR A 50 -7.10 -13.88 23.96
CA THR A 50 -7.06 -12.74 24.88
C THR A 50 -6.06 -12.96 26.00
N THR A 51 -4.80 -12.56 25.79
CA THR A 51 -3.79 -12.52 26.84
C THR A 51 -4.24 -11.45 27.84
N ASP A 52 -4.23 -11.76 29.14
CA ASP A 52 -4.61 -10.77 30.16
C ASP A 52 -3.78 -9.49 29.96
N ARG A 53 -4.47 -8.39 29.59
CA ARG A 53 -3.88 -7.06 29.36
C ARG A 53 -3.09 -6.57 30.57
N LYS A 54 -3.37 -7.10 31.78
CA LYS A 54 -2.68 -6.74 33.02
C LYS A 54 -1.35 -7.49 33.22
N SER A 55 -1.10 -8.59 32.51
CA SER A 55 0.15 -9.34 32.59
C SER A 55 1.34 -8.53 32.08
N TRP A 56 2.57 -8.86 32.52
CA TRP A 56 3.78 -8.21 32.03
C TRP A 56 3.93 -8.33 30.51
N TRP A 57 3.62 -9.52 29.95
CA TRP A 57 3.57 -9.75 28.52
C TRP A 57 2.47 -8.95 27.81
N GLY A 58 1.29 -8.80 28.42
CA GLY A 58 0.21 -7.95 27.90
C GLY A 58 0.58 -6.46 27.83
N LYS A 59 1.30 -5.96 28.84
CA LYS A 59 1.85 -4.59 28.84
C LYS A 59 2.93 -4.41 27.77
N LEU A 60 3.80 -5.41 27.57
CA LEU A 60 4.80 -5.41 26.51
C LEU A 60 4.17 -5.40 25.11
N LYS A 61 3.17 -6.27 24.86
CA LYS A 61 2.38 -6.29 23.62
C LYS A 61 1.75 -4.94 23.32
N THR A 62 1.11 -4.34 24.33
CA THR A 62 0.46 -3.03 24.20
C THR A 62 1.47 -1.93 23.88
N LYS A 63 2.63 -1.93 24.53
CA LYS A 63 3.69 -0.94 24.30
C LYS A 63 4.25 -0.98 22.87
N PHE A 64 4.34 -2.16 22.27
CA PHE A 64 4.89 -2.35 20.93
C PHE A 64 3.82 -2.57 19.84
N ALA A 65 2.54 -2.35 20.18
CA ALA A 65 1.39 -2.60 19.29
C ALA A 65 1.41 -4.01 18.65
N LEU A 66 1.83 -5.02 19.41
CA LEU A 66 1.93 -6.41 18.96
C LEU A 66 0.62 -7.15 19.21
N ASP A 67 -0.17 -7.33 18.16
CA ASP A 67 -1.40 -8.15 18.16
C ASP A 67 -1.10 -9.60 17.76
N VAL A 68 -0.18 -10.24 18.48
CA VAL A 68 0.28 -11.61 18.21
C VAL A 68 0.49 -12.37 19.52
N ASP A 69 0.21 -13.67 19.52
CA ASP A 69 0.44 -14.51 20.69
C ASP A 69 1.88 -15.02 20.76
N PHE A 70 2.50 -14.84 21.92
CA PHE A 70 3.82 -15.40 22.22
C PHE A 70 3.76 -16.91 22.52
N GLN A 71 2.55 -17.49 22.66
CA GLN A 71 2.37 -18.91 22.99
C GLN A 71 1.14 -19.52 22.28
N GLY A 72 1.41 -20.23 21.17
CA GLY A 72 0.68 -21.45 20.80
C GLY A 72 -0.73 -21.32 20.22
N ASN A 73 -1.06 -20.22 19.52
CA ASN A 73 -2.29 -20.16 18.72
C ASN A 73 -2.03 -20.46 17.24
N HIS A 74 -3.07 -20.39 16.41
CA HIS A 74 -2.98 -20.53 14.96
C HIS A 74 -3.12 -19.18 14.25
N GLY A 75 -2.75 -19.16 12.98
CA GLY A 75 -3.05 -18.05 12.08
C GLY A 75 -4.13 -18.39 11.06
N ILE A 76 -4.65 -17.35 10.41
CA ILE A 76 -5.66 -17.41 9.35
C ILE A 76 -5.04 -16.92 8.06
N LEU A 77 -5.15 -17.73 7.00
CA LEU A 77 -4.78 -17.32 5.66
C LEU A 77 -5.96 -16.56 5.06
N THR A 78 -5.74 -15.34 4.60
CA THR A 78 -6.78 -14.50 4.02
C THR A 78 -6.20 -13.55 2.98
N HIS A 79 -7.07 -12.91 2.22
CA HIS A 79 -6.65 -11.89 1.28
C HIS A 79 -6.19 -10.61 1.98
N GLU A 80 -5.15 -9.98 1.43
CA GLU A 80 -4.74 -8.64 1.88
C GLU A 80 -5.79 -7.60 1.54
N GLU A 81 -5.94 -6.61 2.42
CA GLU A 81 -6.88 -5.52 2.22
C GLU A 81 -6.29 -4.48 1.26
N VAL A 82 -7.04 -4.16 0.21
CA VAL A 82 -6.64 -3.21 -0.86
C VAL A 82 -6.22 -1.85 -0.30
N ARG A 83 -6.89 -1.37 0.76
CA ARG A 83 -6.63 -0.07 1.39
C ARG A 83 -5.21 0.12 1.95
N PHE A 84 -4.47 -0.98 2.13
CA PHE A 84 -3.08 -0.94 2.58
C PHE A 84 -2.10 -1.08 1.42
N MET A 85 -2.57 -1.48 0.24
CA MET A 85 -1.72 -1.79 -0.90
C MET A 85 -1.60 -0.61 -1.88
N ASP A 86 -2.53 0.34 -1.85
CA ASP A 86 -2.65 1.42 -2.83
C ASP A 86 -2.32 2.82 -2.29
N LEU A 87 -1.71 2.91 -1.10
CA LEU A 87 -1.39 4.18 -0.43
C LEU A 87 -0.21 4.94 -1.07
N GLY A 88 0.55 4.28 -1.94
CA GLY A 88 1.75 4.84 -2.57
C GLY A 88 3.01 4.79 -1.70
N HIS A 89 3.00 4.09 -0.57
CA HIS A 89 4.17 3.86 0.27
C HIS A 89 4.06 2.58 1.09
N GLY A 90 5.18 2.17 1.68
CA GLY A 90 5.27 1.13 2.69
C GLY A 90 5.12 -0.32 2.25
N LEU A 91 4.78 -0.57 0.99
CA LEU A 91 4.85 -1.89 0.38
C LEU A 91 6.21 -2.06 -0.32
N HIS A 92 6.93 -3.13 -0.01
CA HIS A 92 8.21 -3.46 -0.62
C HIS A 92 8.25 -4.93 -1.02
N GLY A 93 8.98 -5.31 -2.05
CA GLY A 93 9.03 -6.72 -2.42
C GLY A 93 10.02 -7.08 -3.52
N TYR A 94 9.87 -8.32 -3.99
CA TYR A 94 10.65 -8.93 -5.05
C TYR A 94 9.72 -9.75 -5.92
N THR A 95 9.86 -9.65 -7.25
CA THR A 95 8.96 -10.30 -8.20
C THR A 95 9.64 -11.46 -8.94
N PHE A 96 8.90 -12.53 -9.18
CA PHE A 96 9.32 -13.69 -9.96
C PHE A 96 8.32 -13.90 -11.10
N GLU A 97 8.81 -14.07 -12.32
CA GLU A 97 7.98 -14.53 -13.42
C GLU A 97 7.67 -16.02 -13.27
N LEU A 98 6.41 -16.38 -13.51
CA LEU A 98 5.90 -17.74 -13.38
C LEU A 98 5.39 -18.27 -14.72
N THR A 99 5.42 -19.59 -14.86
CA THR A 99 4.58 -20.26 -15.86
C THR A 99 3.12 -20.25 -15.43
N GLU A 100 2.21 -20.52 -16.37
CA GLU A 100 0.78 -20.60 -16.06
C GLU A 100 0.47 -21.76 -15.09
N GLU A 101 1.16 -22.89 -15.23
CA GLU A 101 1.02 -24.04 -14.34
C GLU A 101 1.43 -23.70 -12.91
N GLN A 102 2.56 -23.00 -12.74
CA GLN A 102 3.02 -22.53 -11.43
C GLN A 102 2.03 -21.55 -10.80
N PHE A 103 1.52 -20.60 -11.59
CA PHE A 103 0.53 -19.62 -11.14
C PHE A 103 -0.75 -20.30 -10.65
N ASN A 104 -1.32 -21.19 -11.47
CA ASN A 104 -2.54 -21.93 -11.14
C ASN A 104 -2.34 -22.86 -9.93
N GLU A 105 -1.15 -23.46 -9.80
CA GLU A 105 -0.83 -24.30 -8.66
C GLU A 105 -0.77 -23.50 -7.35
N ILE A 106 -0.20 -22.29 -7.34
CA ILE A 106 -0.23 -21.43 -6.14
C ILE A 106 -1.67 -21.08 -5.76
N GLN A 107 -2.49 -20.67 -6.72
CA GLN A 107 -3.92 -20.39 -6.46
C GLN A 107 -4.61 -21.59 -5.83
N ARG A 108 -4.44 -22.78 -6.43
CA ARG A 108 -5.01 -24.04 -5.92
C ARG A 108 -4.55 -24.36 -4.50
N ARG A 109 -3.28 -24.16 -4.18
CA ARG A 109 -2.73 -24.36 -2.82
C ARG A 109 -3.38 -23.42 -1.81
N CYS A 110 -3.53 -22.14 -2.16
CA CYS A 110 -4.12 -21.14 -1.27
C CYS A 110 -5.61 -21.40 -1.03
N THR A 111 -6.38 -21.63 -2.09
CA THR A 111 -7.80 -21.98 -1.97
C THR A 111 -8.01 -23.24 -1.14
N LYS A 112 -7.17 -24.27 -1.35
CA LYS A 112 -7.22 -25.49 -0.54
C LYS A 112 -6.89 -25.21 0.93
N ALA A 113 -5.84 -24.44 1.21
CA ALA A 113 -5.45 -24.11 2.57
C ALA A 113 -6.57 -23.37 3.33
N VAL A 114 -7.22 -22.40 2.69
CA VAL A 114 -8.40 -21.71 3.26
C VAL A 114 -9.54 -22.69 3.52
N ALA A 115 -9.91 -23.51 2.53
CA ALA A 115 -10.99 -24.48 2.69
C ALA A 115 -10.71 -25.50 3.81
N ASP A 116 -9.46 -25.98 3.92
CA ASP A 116 -9.01 -26.87 4.98
C ASP A 116 -9.08 -26.20 6.36
N GLN A 117 -8.73 -24.90 6.46
CA GLN A 117 -8.87 -24.11 7.69
C GLN A 117 -10.34 -23.96 8.11
N GLU A 118 -11.21 -23.55 7.18
CA GLU A 118 -12.63 -23.37 7.43
C GLU A 118 -13.32 -24.68 7.84
N ALA A 119 -12.99 -25.79 7.16
CA ALA A 119 -13.50 -27.10 7.49
C ALA A 119 -13.08 -27.53 8.90
N ALA A 120 -11.81 -27.35 9.26
CA ALA A 120 -11.30 -27.68 10.59
C ALA A 120 -12.01 -26.89 11.70
N ILE A 121 -12.19 -25.58 11.51
CA ILE A 121 -12.89 -24.71 12.46
C ILE A 121 -14.35 -25.17 12.60
N LYS A 122 -15.06 -25.35 11.47
CA LYS A 122 -16.47 -25.73 11.47
C LYS A 122 -16.72 -27.09 12.11
N GLU A 123 -15.86 -28.08 11.87
CA GLU A 123 -15.94 -29.42 12.47
C GLU A 123 -15.82 -29.40 13.99
N ILE A 124 -15.05 -28.45 14.55
CA ILE A 124 -14.81 -28.36 16.00
C ILE A 124 -15.87 -27.48 16.67
N VAL A 125 -16.24 -26.37 16.03
CA VAL A 125 -17.27 -25.45 16.54
C VAL A 125 -18.66 -26.08 16.49
N GLY A 126 -19.00 -26.76 15.39
CA GLY A 126 -20.30 -27.40 15.19
C GLY A 126 -20.61 -28.52 16.18
N SER A 127 -19.61 -29.01 16.93
CA SER A 127 -19.76 -30.05 17.92
C SER A 127 -19.85 -29.55 19.37
N GLU A 128 -19.19 -28.45 19.75
CA GLU A 128 -18.84 -28.25 21.18
C GLU A 128 -18.76 -26.80 21.71
N THR A 129 -19.07 -25.73 20.96
CA THR A 129 -18.82 -24.36 21.49
C THR A 129 -19.95 -23.34 21.28
N PRO A 130 -20.50 -22.70 22.33
CA PRO A 130 -21.45 -21.61 22.19
C PRO A 130 -20.77 -20.33 21.68
N SER A 131 -21.34 -19.72 20.65
CA SER A 131 -20.89 -18.47 20.04
C SER A 131 -21.64 -17.29 20.68
N ASP A 132 -20.92 -16.24 21.09
CA ASP A 132 -21.51 -14.97 21.54
C ASP A 132 -21.56 -13.98 20.35
N PRO A 133 -22.74 -13.73 19.75
CA PRO A 133 -22.87 -12.92 18.55
C PRO A 133 -22.64 -11.42 18.79
N ALA A 134 -22.60 -10.95 20.05
CA ALA A 134 -22.47 -9.51 20.36
C ALA A 134 -21.01 -9.03 20.40
N ARG A 135 -20.03 -9.95 20.38
CA ARG A 135 -18.62 -9.61 20.53
C ARG A 135 -17.98 -9.27 19.19
N LYS A 136 -17.31 -8.11 19.11
CA LYS A 136 -16.54 -7.71 17.93
C LYS A 136 -15.34 -8.65 17.76
N VAL A 137 -15.30 -9.37 16.64
CA VAL A 137 -14.22 -10.29 16.23
C VAL A 137 -13.51 -9.76 14.98
N ARG A 138 -12.27 -10.18 14.76
CA ARG A 138 -11.44 -9.72 13.65
C ARG A 138 -11.53 -10.65 12.43
N PHE A 139 -11.42 -11.96 12.65
CA PHE A 139 -11.35 -12.93 11.54
C PHE A 139 -12.55 -13.86 11.45
N TYR A 140 -12.98 -14.44 12.56
CA TYR A 140 -14.13 -15.34 12.61
C TYR A 140 -14.78 -15.33 14.00
N LYS A 141 -16.05 -15.73 14.06
CA LYS A 141 -16.91 -15.59 15.26
C LYS A 141 -16.34 -16.27 16.50
N GLU A 142 -15.69 -17.42 16.33
CA GLU A 142 -15.15 -18.24 17.41
C GLU A 142 -13.68 -17.92 17.77
N GLU A 143 -13.17 -16.77 17.31
CA GLU A 143 -11.84 -16.26 17.69
C GLU A 143 -11.56 -16.29 19.21
N PRO A 144 -12.51 -15.98 20.13
CA PRO A 144 -12.28 -16.08 21.57
C PRO A 144 -11.88 -17.46 22.10
N VAL A 145 -12.23 -18.53 21.38
CA VAL A 145 -11.92 -19.93 21.72
C VAL A 145 -10.91 -20.55 20.75
N SER A 146 -10.29 -19.74 19.89
CA SER A 146 -9.32 -20.12 18.85
C SER A 146 -8.22 -21.06 19.33
N LYS A 147 -7.67 -20.81 20.52
CA LYS A 147 -6.64 -21.66 21.11
C LYS A 147 -7.13 -23.08 21.36
N HIS A 148 -8.35 -23.24 21.89
CA HIS A 148 -8.93 -24.54 22.15
C HIS A 148 -9.24 -25.30 20.84
N ILE A 149 -9.76 -24.58 19.84
CA ILE A 149 -9.97 -25.13 18.49
C ILE A 149 -8.65 -25.68 17.94
N PHE A 150 -7.56 -24.93 18.09
CA PHE A 150 -6.26 -25.35 17.61
C PHE A 150 -5.71 -26.59 18.33
N GLU A 151 -5.88 -26.67 19.64
CA GLU A 151 -5.47 -27.83 20.44
C GLU A 151 -6.22 -29.11 20.03
N ILE A 152 -7.53 -29.01 19.79
CA ILE A 152 -8.35 -30.13 19.32
C ILE A 152 -7.90 -30.58 17.92
N GLU A 153 -7.71 -29.66 16.98
CA GLU A 153 -7.25 -30.01 15.62
C GLU A 153 -5.87 -30.69 15.66
N LYS A 154 -4.93 -30.20 16.48
CA LYS A 154 -3.63 -30.87 16.66
C LYS A 154 -3.78 -32.30 17.17
N TYR A 155 -4.67 -32.51 18.13
CA TYR A 155 -4.95 -33.85 18.68
C TYR A 155 -5.55 -34.77 17.63
N LYS A 156 -6.60 -34.32 16.90
CA LYS A 156 -7.23 -35.07 15.80
C LYS A 156 -6.23 -35.41 14.71
N ALA A 157 -5.45 -34.43 14.23
CA ALA A 157 -4.43 -34.62 13.21
C ALA A 157 -3.40 -35.67 13.62
N LYS A 158 -2.97 -35.66 14.90
CA LYS A 158 -2.06 -36.68 15.44
C LYS A 158 -2.68 -38.08 15.49
N MET A 159 -3.96 -38.21 15.86
CA MET A 159 -4.67 -39.49 15.87
C MET A 159 -4.87 -40.06 14.45
N GLU A 160 -5.09 -39.19 13.48
CA GLU A 160 -5.30 -39.55 12.07
C GLU A 160 -3.99 -39.68 11.27
N GLY A 161 -2.83 -39.41 11.89
CA GLY A 161 -1.53 -39.52 11.23
C GLY A 161 -1.29 -38.48 10.11
N ARG A 162 -1.97 -37.33 10.17
CA ARG A 162 -1.88 -36.25 9.18
C ARG A 162 -1.34 -34.95 9.78
N PRO A 163 -0.81 -34.02 8.98
CA PRO A 163 -0.50 -32.68 9.48
C PRO A 163 -1.77 -31.92 9.88
N SER A 164 -1.63 -31.01 10.85
CA SER A 164 -2.69 -30.07 11.24
C SER A 164 -3.07 -29.16 10.07
N ARG A 165 -4.38 -29.01 9.86
CA ARG A 165 -4.94 -28.06 8.88
C ARG A 165 -4.76 -26.61 9.33
N LEU A 166 -4.92 -26.37 10.64
CA LEU A 166 -4.60 -25.09 11.26
C LEU A 166 -3.08 -24.98 11.45
N LYS A 167 -2.48 -23.87 10.97
CA LYS A 167 -1.04 -23.63 11.07
C LYS A 167 -0.74 -22.73 12.27
N PRO A 168 0.35 -23.00 13.02
CA PRO A 168 0.71 -22.19 14.17
C PRO A 168 1.01 -20.74 13.74
N PHE A 169 0.65 -19.80 14.60
CA PHE A 169 1.18 -18.44 14.56
C PHE A 169 1.69 -18.10 15.96
N ASP A 170 3.01 -18.10 16.12
CA ASP A 170 3.67 -17.86 17.39
C ASP A 170 5.02 -17.15 17.21
N LEU A 171 5.34 -16.29 18.18
CA LEU A 171 6.64 -15.64 18.28
C LEU A 171 7.49 -16.30 19.37
N HIS A 172 8.45 -17.12 18.94
CA HIS A 172 9.43 -17.77 19.83
C HIS A 172 10.69 -16.92 19.91
N VAL A 173 10.85 -16.20 21.02
CA VAL A 173 12.10 -15.49 21.33
C VAL A 173 13.12 -16.49 21.88
N SER A 174 14.17 -16.74 21.11
CA SER A 174 15.35 -17.48 21.53
C SER A 174 16.54 -16.53 21.66
N PHE A 175 17.58 -16.92 22.38
CA PHE A 175 18.83 -16.16 22.44
C PHE A 175 19.90 -16.90 21.65
N GLY A 176 20.40 -16.28 20.58
CA GLY A 176 21.55 -16.72 19.80
C GLY A 176 22.83 -15.98 20.18
N LEU A 177 23.93 -16.32 19.51
CA LEU A 177 25.26 -15.73 19.74
C LEU A 177 25.32 -14.21 19.50
N LEU A 178 24.41 -13.66 18.70
CA LEU A 178 24.34 -12.22 18.36
C LEU A 178 23.16 -11.50 19.04
N GLY A 179 22.48 -12.15 19.99
CA GLY A 179 21.34 -11.59 20.72
C GLY A 179 20.02 -12.34 20.48
N PRO A 180 18.87 -11.71 20.76
CA PRO A 180 17.57 -12.35 20.61
C PRO A 180 17.28 -12.69 19.14
N SER A 181 16.87 -13.93 18.87
CA SER A 181 16.50 -14.46 17.56
C SER A 181 15.06 -15.01 17.59
N LEU A 182 14.33 -14.79 16.50
CA LEU A 182 12.98 -15.30 16.27
C LEU A 182 12.95 -16.47 15.27
N GLU A 183 14.09 -17.10 14.97
CA GLU A 183 14.21 -18.17 13.95
C GLU A 183 13.26 -19.35 14.15
N LYS A 184 12.82 -19.62 15.39
CA LYS A 184 11.88 -20.70 15.70
C LYS A 184 10.40 -20.28 15.64
N SER A 185 10.12 -19.05 15.20
CA SER A 185 8.77 -18.50 15.17
C SER A 185 8.01 -18.91 13.90
N HIS A 186 6.74 -19.27 14.05
CA HIS A 186 5.84 -19.40 12.92
C HIS A 186 5.05 -18.10 12.73
N THR A 187 5.30 -17.41 11.62
CA THR A 187 4.78 -16.06 11.35
C THR A 187 4.18 -15.97 9.95
N CYS A 188 3.67 -14.78 9.62
CA CYS A 188 3.20 -14.46 8.28
C CYS A 188 4.22 -14.81 7.18
N LYS A 189 5.51 -14.54 7.43
CA LYS A 189 6.58 -14.85 6.49
C LYS A 189 6.79 -16.35 6.31
N SER A 190 6.85 -17.13 7.40
CA SER A 190 7.10 -18.56 7.26
C SER A 190 5.99 -19.23 6.46
N GLU A 191 4.74 -18.81 6.67
CA GLU A 191 3.62 -19.39 5.92
C GLU A 191 3.61 -18.95 4.44
N ALA A 192 3.91 -17.69 4.15
CA ALA A 192 4.10 -17.23 2.78
C ALA A 192 5.19 -18.05 2.06
N LEU A 193 6.33 -18.30 2.71
CA LEU A 193 7.41 -19.11 2.14
C LEU A 193 6.99 -20.57 1.95
N ASN A 194 6.27 -21.17 2.91
CA ASN A 194 5.77 -22.54 2.78
C ASN A 194 4.82 -22.71 1.58
N LEU A 195 3.97 -21.71 1.30
CA LEU A 195 3.05 -21.76 0.16
C LEU A 195 3.78 -21.68 -1.19
N LEU A 196 4.89 -20.94 -1.23
CA LEU A 196 5.74 -20.75 -2.41
C LEU A 196 6.80 -21.86 -2.60
N ASP A 197 7.03 -22.66 -1.56
CA ASP A 197 8.00 -23.75 -1.57
C ASP A 197 7.69 -24.81 -2.65
N GLY A 198 8.71 -25.19 -3.41
CA GLY A 198 8.57 -26.08 -4.56
C GLY A 198 7.88 -25.46 -5.79
N ILE A 199 7.48 -24.18 -5.73
CA ILE A 199 7.14 -23.38 -6.93
C ILE A 199 8.30 -22.47 -7.29
N LEU A 200 8.82 -21.75 -6.29
CA LEU A 200 10.09 -21.04 -6.37
C LEU A 200 11.22 -21.98 -5.94
N THR A 201 12.43 -21.77 -6.48
CA THR A 201 13.61 -22.57 -6.14
C THR A 201 14.12 -22.23 -4.73
N GLU A 202 14.94 -23.10 -4.17
CA GLU A 202 15.59 -22.84 -2.88
C GLU A 202 16.48 -21.60 -2.93
N GLU A 203 17.18 -21.37 -4.04
CA GLU A 203 17.99 -20.17 -4.25
C GLU A 203 17.14 -18.89 -4.26
N GLN A 204 15.97 -18.93 -4.91
CA GLN A 204 15.01 -17.82 -4.95
C GLN A 204 14.46 -17.51 -3.55
N LEU A 205 14.22 -18.54 -2.73
CA LEU A 205 13.65 -18.40 -1.40
C LEU A 205 14.69 -18.07 -0.31
N ALA A 206 15.96 -18.41 -0.52
CA ALA A 206 17.03 -18.28 0.47
C ALA A 206 17.16 -16.87 1.09
N PRO A 207 17.06 -15.76 0.34
CA PRO A 207 17.13 -14.41 0.92
C PRO A 207 16.05 -14.13 1.96
N PHE A 208 14.86 -14.72 1.80
CA PHE A 208 13.72 -14.53 2.72
C PHE A 208 13.80 -15.44 3.95
N LYS A 209 14.45 -16.60 3.82
CA LYS A 209 14.71 -17.59 4.88
C LYS A 209 15.85 -17.15 5.83
N ALA A 210 16.77 -16.30 5.36
CA ALA A 210 17.97 -15.88 6.11
C ALA A 210 17.70 -15.06 7.40
N SER A 211 16.50 -14.48 7.52
CA SER A 211 16.07 -13.79 8.74
C SER A 211 14.72 -14.34 9.17
N SER A 212 14.32 -14.15 10.41
CA SER A 212 12.95 -14.41 10.89
C SER A 212 12.02 -13.21 10.75
N LEU A 213 12.56 -11.98 10.71
CA LEU A 213 11.77 -10.75 10.63
C LEU A 213 11.75 -10.19 9.21
N PRO A 214 10.58 -9.81 8.66
CA PRO A 214 10.49 -9.22 7.32
C PRO A 214 11.34 -7.95 7.15
N ARG A 215 11.45 -7.11 8.20
CA ARG A 215 12.25 -5.87 8.19
C ARG A 215 13.73 -6.04 7.82
N PHE A 216 14.31 -7.21 8.05
CA PHE A 216 15.73 -7.46 7.80
C PHE A 216 16.01 -8.10 6.43
N ILE A 217 14.99 -8.25 5.59
CA ILE A 217 15.18 -8.70 4.21
C ILE A 217 15.79 -7.52 3.43
N SER A 218 17.00 -7.73 2.90
CA SER A 218 17.69 -6.73 2.09
C SER A 218 17.27 -6.80 0.62
N GLY A 219 17.45 -5.70 -0.11
CA GLY A 219 17.26 -5.67 -1.56
C GLY A 219 15.81 -5.63 -2.06
N LEU A 220 14.83 -5.43 -1.18
CA LEU A 220 13.43 -5.24 -1.57
C LEU A 220 13.25 -3.87 -2.24
N GLU A 221 12.54 -3.86 -3.37
CA GLU A 221 12.19 -2.62 -4.04
C GLU A 221 10.87 -2.06 -3.51
N PRO A 222 10.66 -0.72 -3.49
CA PRO A 222 9.35 -0.15 -3.24
C PRO A 222 8.35 -0.58 -4.33
N ILE A 223 7.18 -1.04 -3.93
CA ILE A 223 6.08 -1.45 -4.80
C ILE A 223 5.01 -0.36 -4.76
N LEU A 224 4.51 0.02 -5.93
CA LEU A 224 3.49 1.03 -6.09
C LEU A 224 2.33 0.43 -6.86
N LEU A 225 1.20 0.26 -6.18
CA LEU A 225 -0.04 -0.26 -6.76
C LEU A 225 -1.12 0.81 -6.67
N HIS A 226 -2.09 0.79 -7.57
CA HIS A 226 -3.28 1.62 -7.48
C HIS A 226 -4.53 0.77 -7.65
N SER A 227 -5.60 1.16 -6.96
CA SER A 227 -6.89 0.52 -7.10
C SER A 227 -7.84 1.38 -7.96
N SER A 228 -8.86 0.71 -8.48
CA SER A 228 -9.99 1.33 -9.19
C SER A 228 -11.30 0.72 -8.67
N GLY A 229 -12.44 1.27 -9.07
CA GLY A 229 -13.76 0.83 -8.61
C GLY A 229 -14.30 1.67 -7.45
N LYS A 230 -15.42 1.19 -6.90
CA LYS A 230 -16.23 1.88 -5.90
C LYS A 230 -15.45 2.21 -4.62
N LEU A 231 -15.73 3.39 -4.09
CA LEU A 231 -15.25 3.84 -2.78
C LEU A 231 -16.27 3.51 -1.69
N ARG A 232 -15.76 3.13 -0.53
CA ARG A 232 -16.48 2.97 0.73
C ARG A 232 -15.87 3.87 1.79
N THR A 233 -16.56 4.03 2.92
CA THR A 233 -16.05 4.76 4.08
C THR A 233 -15.81 3.82 5.25
N HIS A 234 -14.75 4.12 6.01
CA HIS A 234 -14.35 3.41 7.22
C HIS A 234 -14.12 4.41 8.35
N ILE A 235 -14.63 4.12 9.53
CA ILE A 235 -14.39 4.94 10.72
C ILE A 235 -13.16 4.39 11.44
N ARG A 236 -12.07 5.17 11.44
CA ARG A 236 -10.85 4.85 12.18
C ARG A 236 -11.11 4.81 13.68
N SER A 237 -10.18 4.22 14.44
CA SER A 237 -10.20 4.26 15.92
C SER A 237 -10.23 5.68 16.49
N SER A 238 -9.71 6.67 15.75
CA SER A 238 -9.78 8.08 16.09
C SER A 238 -11.17 8.71 15.91
N GLY A 239 -12.13 7.99 15.32
CA GLY A 239 -13.43 8.53 14.91
C GLY A 239 -13.43 9.24 13.55
N LYS A 240 -12.27 9.41 12.91
CA LYS A 240 -12.18 10.01 11.57
C LYS A 240 -12.73 9.03 10.53
N GLU A 241 -13.70 9.47 9.75
CA GLU A 241 -14.16 8.75 8.56
C GLU A 241 -13.12 8.91 7.45
N VAL A 242 -12.75 7.79 6.81
CA VAL A 242 -11.81 7.76 5.69
C VAL A 242 -12.36 6.91 4.55
N PHE A 243 -12.12 7.35 3.34
CA PHE A 243 -12.41 6.61 2.12
C PHE A 243 -11.41 5.48 1.92
N TYR A 244 -11.90 4.35 1.41
CA TYR A 244 -11.09 3.21 1.00
C TYR A 244 -11.81 2.40 -0.09
N ARG A 245 -11.09 1.50 -0.77
CA ARG A 245 -11.70 0.52 -1.69
C ARG A 245 -11.72 -0.86 -1.04
N ASP A 246 -12.86 -1.55 -1.16
CA ASP A 246 -13.08 -2.88 -0.58
C ASP A 246 -12.94 -3.95 -1.66
N ARG A 247 -12.10 -4.95 -1.42
CA ARG A 247 -11.87 -6.06 -2.35
C ARG A 247 -13.14 -6.85 -2.65
N HIS A 248 -14.12 -6.85 -1.74
CA HIS A 248 -15.36 -7.59 -1.92
C HIS A 248 -16.32 -6.93 -2.93
N ASP A 249 -16.06 -5.69 -3.34
CA ASP A 249 -16.79 -5.04 -4.43
C ASP A 249 -16.28 -5.56 -5.79
N GLU A 250 -17.19 -6.06 -6.64
CA GLU A 250 -16.84 -6.74 -7.90
C GLU A 250 -16.05 -5.86 -8.88
N ASP A 251 -16.30 -4.55 -8.85
CA ASP A 251 -15.67 -3.55 -9.70
C ASP A 251 -14.31 -3.08 -9.16
N VAL A 252 -13.96 -3.45 -7.92
CA VAL A 252 -12.67 -3.09 -7.33
C VAL A 252 -11.56 -3.97 -7.90
N LYS A 253 -10.57 -3.32 -8.51
CA LYS A 253 -9.39 -3.96 -9.12
C LYS A 253 -8.12 -3.25 -8.69
N LEU A 254 -7.04 -4.00 -8.54
CA LEU A 254 -5.72 -3.52 -8.14
C LEU A 254 -4.72 -3.76 -9.28
N TYR A 255 -3.92 -2.75 -9.59
CA TYR A 255 -2.94 -2.79 -10.68
C TYR A 255 -1.61 -2.22 -10.21
N TRP A 256 -0.53 -2.61 -10.88
CA TRP A 256 0.76 -1.95 -10.70
C TRP A 256 0.74 -0.54 -11.27
N SER A 257 1.11 0.45 -10.48
CA SER A 257 1.30 1.84 -10.94
C SER A 257 2.66 2.03 -11.61
N VAL A 258 3.67 1.30 -11.14
CA VAL A 258 4.98 1.19 -11.77
C VAL A 258 5.30 -0.29 -11.86
N PRO A 259 5.61 -0.85 -13.04
CA PRO A 259 5.95 -2.27 -13.16
C PRO A 259 7.13 -2.67 -12.26
N PRO A 260 7.24 -3.94 -11.85
CA PRO A 260 8.35 -4.40 -11.03
C PRO A 260 9.67 -4.20 -11.76
N GLN A 261 10.65 -3.62 -11.07
CA GLN A 261 11.99 -3.36 -11.59
C GLN A 261 13.02 -4.36 -11.04
N HIS A 262 12.67 -5.03 -9.93
CA HIS A 262 13.40 -6.16 -9.39
C HIS A 262 12.61 -7.44 -9.68
N ILE A 263 12.86 -8.00 -10.87
CA ILE A 263 12.20 -9.20 -11.35
C ILE A 263 13.21 -10.26 -11.79
N GLU A 264 13.00 -11.49 -11.33
CA GLU A 264 13.62 -12.67 -11.93
C GLU A 264 12.72 -13.17 -13.06
N ALA A 265 13.10 -12.89 -14.30
CA ALA A 265 12.30 -13.17 -15.48
C ALA A 265 12.68 -14.50 -16.14
N LEU A 266 11.70 -15.16 -16.75
CA LEU A 266 11.89 -16.37 -17.55
C LEU A 266 12.35 -16.04 -18.98
N SER A 267 12.20 -14.79 -19.42
CA SER A 267 12.60 -14.34 -20.77
C SER A 267 13.12 -12.91 -20.79
N ALA A 268 13.97 -12.61 -21.78
CA ALA A 268 14.46 -11.25 -22.04
C ALA A 268 13.31 -10.31 -22.43
N ASP A 269 12.33 -10.81 -23.21
CA ASP A 269 11.15 -10.04 -23.62
C ASP A 269 10.36 -9.50 -22.42
N THR A 270 10.27 -10.27 -21.33
CA THR A 270 9.66 -9.81 -20.08
C THR A 270 10.43 -8.65 -19.46
N ILE A 271 11.76 -8.73 -19.44
CA ILE A 271 12.62 -7.65 -18.93
C ILE A 271 12.44 -6.41 -19.80
N ASP A 272 12.41 -6.55 -21.12
CA ASP A 272 12.26 -5.45 -22.05
C ASP A 272 10.90 -4.75 -21.92
N LEU A 273 9.82 -5.51 -21.70
CA LEU A 273 8.47 -4.97 -21.50
C LEU A 273 8.34 -4.16 -20.20
N LEU A 274 8.98 -4.58 -19.12
CA LEU A 274 8.80 -4.00 -17.78
C LEU A 274 9.84 -2.96 -17.41
N SER A 275 11.04 -3.06 -17.98
CA SER A 275 12.18 -2.28 -17.54
C SER A 275 11.94 -0.79 -17.75
N ILE A 276 12.28 -0.01 -16.74
CA ILE A 276 12.51 1.42 -16.85
C ILE A 276 14.01 1.61 -16.84
N ASP A 277 14.47 2.61 -17.59
CA ASP A 277 15.88 2.95 -17.62
C ASP A 277 16.37 3.28 -16.22
N LYS A 278 17.47 2.62 -15.82
CA LYS A 278 17.94 2.61 -14.42
C LYS A 278 18.09 4.00 -13.80
N GLU A 279 18.46 4.99 -14.61
CA GLU A 279 18.62 6.39 -14.20
C GLU A 279 17.29 7.08 -13.80
N TYR A 280 16.15 6.66 -14.37
CA TYR A 280 14.83 7.23 -14.04
C TYR A 280 14.02 6.40 -13.05
N VAL A 281 14.40 5.15 -12.75
CA VAL A 281 13.62 4.25 -11.85
C VAL A 281 13.31 4.92 -10.51
N GLY A 282 14.33 5.50 -9.85
CA GLY A 282 14.16 6.16 -8.56
C GLY A 282 13.24 7.38 -8.65
N GLU A 283 13.38 8.17 -9.71
CA GLU A 283 12.57 9.37 -9.94
C GLU A 283 11.10 9.04 -10.24
N VAL A 284 10.85 8.04 -11.09
CA VAL A 284 9.49 7.56 -11.42
C VAL A 284 8.80 7.07 -10.16
N LYS A 285 9.45 6.19 -9.39
CA LYS A 285 8.85 5.66 -8.15
C LYS A 285 8.58 6.76 -7.13
N ASN A 286 9.51 7.68 -6.93
CA ASN A 286 9.31 8.81 -6.03
C ASN A 286 8.14 9.69 -6.48
N THR A 287 8.05 9.99 -7.78
CA THR A 287 6.99 10.82 -8.36
C THR A 287 5.61 10.16 -8.22
N VAL A 288 5.49 8.89 -8.60
CA VAL A 288 4.24 8.14 -8.50
C VAL A 288 3.81 7.98 -7.03
N SER A 289 4.75 7.68 -6.13
CA SER A 289 4.50 7.61 -4.69
C SER A 289 3.88 8.91 -4.16
N LYS A 290 4.45 10.07 -4.52
CA LYS A 290 3.91 11.38 -4.11
C LYS A 290 2.49 11.60 -4.63
N LEU A 291 2.24 11.33 -5.91
CA LEU A 291 0.91 11.50 -6.51
C LEU A 291 -0.15 10.62 -5.83
N GLN A 292 0.15 9.34 -5.56
CA GLN A 292 -0.78 8.44 -4.88
C GLN A 292 -1.05 8.86 -3.43
N ARG A 293 -0.02 9.33 -2.72
CA ARG A 293 -0.18 9.86 -1.35
C ARG A 293 -1.00 11.15 -1.34
N LEU A 294 -0.85 12.00 -2.35
CA LEU A 294 -1.69 13.20 -2.53
C LEU A 294 -3.13 12.83 -2.86
N GLU A 295 -3.38 11.84 -3.71
CA GLU A 295 -4.74 11.36 -3.99
C GLU A 295 -5.47 11.02 -2.68
N TRP A 296 -4.88 10.16 -1.86
CA TRP A 296 -5.51 9.74 -0.61
C TRP A 296 -5.61 10.86 0.42
N SER A 297 -4.64 11.77 0.46
CA SER A 297 -4.69 12.93 1.35
C SER A 297 -5.81 13.89 0.94
N LEU A 298 -5.92 14.22 -0.35
CA LEU A 298 -6.96 15.09 -0.88
C LEU A 298 -8.34 14.46 -0.74
N ARG A 299 -8.50 13.18 -1.09
CA ARG A 299 -9.77 12.45 -0.99
C ARG A 299 -10.34 12.51 0.43
N ASN A 300 -9.48 12.34 1.44
CA ASN A 300 -9.84 12.35 2.85
C ASN A 300 -9.80 13.74 3.52
N ALA A 301 -9.45 14.79 2.78
CA ALA A 301 -9.50 16.16 3.27
C ALA A 301 -10.92 16.72 3.21
N PHE A 302 -11.26 17.53 4.19
CA PHE A 302 -12.53 18.25 4.23
C PHE A 302 -12.41 19.54 3.41
N LEU A 303 -13.39 19.77 2.54
CA LEU A 303 -13.55 21.02 1.80
C LEU A 303 -15.03 21.41 1.78
N PRO A 304 -15.36 22.71 1.83
CA PRO A 304 -16.72 23.21 1.60
C PRO A 304 -17.34 22.67 0.30
N THR A 305 -18.67 22.52 0.27
CA THR A 305 -19.40 21.94 -0.88
C THR A 305 -19.11 22.66 -2.20
N GLN A 306 -18.92 23.98 -2.16
CA GLN A 306 -18.63 24.80 -3.35
C GLN A 306 -17.32 24.43 -4.06
N TYR A 307 -16.39 23.75 -3.37
CA TYR A 307 -15.10 23.34 -3.91
C TYR A 307 -15.02 21.84 -4.26
N GLN A 308 -16.12 21.09 -4.11
CA GLN A 308 -16.11 19.64 -4.35
C GLN A 308 -15.83 19.31 -5.82
N GLU A 309 -16.37 20.08 -6.76
CA GLU A 309 -16.09 19.87 -8.19
C GLU A 309 -14.61 20.08 -8.53
N TYR A 310 -13.99 21.14 -8.00
CA TYR A 310 -12.54 21.37 -8.15
C TYR A 310 -11.72 20.24 -7.53
N LYS A 311 -12.13 19.76 -6.35
CA LYS A 311 -11.49 18.64 -5.66
C LYS A 311 -11.55 17.36 -6.50
N ASP A 312 -12.71 17.02 -7.04
CA ASP A 312 -12.91 15.81 -7.84
C ASP A 312 -12.14 15.88 -9.16
N ASN A 313 -12.17 17.03 -9.85
CA ASN A 313 -11.40 17.25 -11.07
C ASN A 313 -9.88 17.20 -10.82
N LEU A 314 -9.39 17.78 -9.72
CA LEU A 314 -7.98 17.69 -9.34
C LEU A 314 -7.58 16.24 -8.99
N LEU A 315 -8.45 15.50 -8.29
CA LEU A 315 -8.25 14.08 -8.01
C LEU A 315 -8.12 13.29 -9.32
N ASP A 316 -8.99 13.53 -10.30
CA ASP A 316 -8.92 12.87 -11.60
C ASP A 316 -7.63 13.20 -12.36
N LYS A 317 -7.18 14.46 -12.32
CA LYS A 317 -5.88 14.89 -12.88
C LYS A 317 -4.71 14.16 -12.23
N ILE A 318 -4.67 14.09 -10.89
CA ILE A 318 -3.64 13.35 -10.13
C ILE A 318 -3.65 11.86 -10.49
N VAL A 319 -4.83 11.25 -10.53
CA VAL A 319 -5.03 9.82 -10.84
C VAL A 319 -4.59 9.50 -12.27
N ALA A 320 -4.98 10.33 -13.24
CA ALA A 320 -4.56 10.17 -14.62
C ALA A 320 -3.03 10.26 -14.76
N CYS A 321 -2.39 11.21 -14.08
CA CYS A 321 -0.93 11.39 -14.12
C CYS A 321 -0.18 10.14 -13.66
N TYR A 322 -0.50 9.55 -12.50
CA TYR A 322 0.25 8.37 -12.05
C TYR A 322 -0.15 7.10 -12.81
N LYS A 323 -1.41 6.96 -13.27
CA LYS A 323 -1.85 5.79 -14.05
C LYS A 323 -1.17 5.70 -15.41
N ALA A 324 -0.74 6.83 -15.97
CA ALA A 324 0.02 6.83 -17.22
C ALA A 324 1.34 6.02 -17.13
N PHE A 325 1.91 5.86 -15.94
CA PHE A 325 3.12 5.04 -15.72
C PHE A 325 2.83 3.53 -15.66
N ALA A 326 1.57 3.14 -15.44
CA ALA A 326 1.15 1.74 -15.33
C ALA A 326 1.05 1.04 -16.68
N ILE A 327 0.85 1.82 -17.76
CA ILE A 327 0.63 1.30 -19.11
C ILE A 327 1.94 0.74 -19.65
N LEU A 328 1.95 -0.56 -19.94
CA LEU A 328 3.09 -1.26 -20.51
C LEU A 328 3.12 -1.07 -22.02
N GLU A 329 4.25 -0.61 -22.55
CA GLU A 329 4.47 -0.45 -23.98
C GLU A 329 5.68 -1.30 -24.38
N PRO A 330 5.56 -2.23 -25.36
CA PRO A 330 6.70 -2.99 -25.85
C PRO A 330 7.77 -2.06 -26.43
N LYS A 331 9.01 -2.24 -25.97
CA LYS A 331 10.15 -1.49 -26.50
C LYS A 331 10.51 -2.01 -27.89
N LYS A 332 10.44 -1.13 -28.88
CA LYS A 332 10.71 -1.49 -30.29
C LYS A 332 11.92 -0.74 -30.86
N GLU A 333 12.37 0.33 -30.20
CA GLU A 333 13.40 1.21 -30.74
C GLU A 333 14.77 1.01 -30.07
N THR A 334 15.82 0.87 -30.90
CA THR A 334 17.20 0.91 -30.42
C THR A 334 17.59 2.33 -30.04
N LYS A 335 18.13 2.50 -28.83
CA LYS A 335 18.57 3.80 -28.30
C LYS A 335 19.88 4.26 -28.92
N ILE A 336 20.05 5.58 -29.01
CA ILE A 336 21.34 6.20 -29.33
C ILE A 336 22.34 5.85 -28.21
N SER A 337 23.46 5.22 -28.58
CA SER A 337 24.49 4.71 -27.66
C SER A 337 25.85 5.37 -27.92
N GLY A 338 26.88 4.96 -27.15
CA GLY A 338 28.24 5.51 -27.27
C GLY A 338 28.35 6.96 -26.77
N TRP A 339 29.32 7.71 -27.31
CA TRP A 339 29.61 9.08 -26.88
C TRP A 339 28.44 10.05 -27.13
N GLN A 340 27.68 9.84 -28.21
CA GLN A 340 26.48 10.63 -28.52
C GLN A 340 25.38 10.37 -27.49
N GLY A 341 25.12 9.10 -27.16
CA GLY A 341 24.17 8.72 -26.12
C GLY A 341 24.58 9.25 -24.73
N PHE A 342 25.88 9.22 -24.42
CA PHE A 342 26.41 9.80 -23.19
C PHE A 342 26.21 11.32 -23.13
N ALA A 343 26.52 12.04 -24.22
CA ALA A 343 26.30 13.49 -24.30
C ALA A 343 24.81 13.84 -24.15
N LEU A 344 23.91 13.11 -24.81
CA LEU A 344 22.47 13.32 -24.66
C LEU A 344 22.01 13.12 -23.22
N SER A 345 22.46 12.04 -22.57
CA SER A 345 22.16 11.76 -21.15
C SER A 345 22.63 12.89 -20.22
N LEU A 346 23.84 13.43 -20.44
CA LEU A 346 24.36 14.56 -19.65
C LEU A 346 23.49 15.81 -19.76
N PHE A 347 22.89 16.07 -20.93
CA PHE A 347 22.00 17.20 -21.15
C PHE A 347 20.52 16.86 -20.89
N SER A 348 20.22 15.68 -20.33
CA SER A 348 18.84 15.19 -20.13
C SER A 348 18.02 15.17 -21.43
N LEU A 349 18.68 15.01 -22.58
CA LEU A 349 18.04 14.89 -23.88
C LEU A 349 17.68 13.42 -24.15
N PRO A 350 16.50 13.14 -24.72
CA PRO A 350 16.04 11.77 -24.93
C PRO A 350 16.88 11.04 -25.98
N ARG A 351 17.25 9.78 -25.70
CA ARG A 351 18.02 8.92 -26.63
C ARG A 351 17.13 8.04 -27.52
N SER A 352 15.81 8.09 -27.32
CA SER A 352 14.78 7.37 -28.09
C SER A 352 13.41 8.04 -27.92
N ARG A 353 12.41 7.66 -28.73
CA ARG A 353 11.04 8.15 -28.54
C ARG A 353 10.40 7.65 -27.24
N GLU A 354 10.72 6.42 -26.85
CA GLU A 354 10.25 5.82 -25.60
C GLU A 354 10.77 6.57 -24.38
N GLU A 355 12.07 6.91 -24.39
CA GLU A 355 12.66 7.74 -23.35
C GLU A 355 12.05 9.14 -23.32
N LYS A 356 11.78 9.75 -24.49
CA LYS A 356 11.07 11.03 -24.55
C LYS A 356 9.69 10.94 -23.90
N LYS A 357 8.89 9.92 -24.22
CA LYS A 357 7.57 9.72 -23.60
C LYS A 357 7.68 9.58 -22.08
N LEU A 358 8.68 8.85 -21.59
CA LEU A 358 8.92 8.71 -20.16
C LEU A 358 9.27 10.06 -19.51
N GLN A 359 10.18 10.82 -20.11
CA GLN A 359 10.54 12.15 -19.65
C GLN A 359 9.32 13.10 -19.66
N ASP A 360 8.47 13.05 -20.69
CA ASP A 360 7.25 13.85 -20.78
C ASP A 360 6.28 13.51 -19.62
N LYS A 361 6.08 12.22 -19.32
CA LYS A 361 5.28 11.77 -18.14
C LYS A 361 5.87 12.30 -16.83
N ILE A 362 7.19 12.19 -16.66
CA ILE A 362 7.90 12.69 -15.45
C ILE A 362 7.72 14.21 -15.33
N ASN A 363 7.91 14.94 -16.43
CA ASN A 363 7.80 16.40 -16.45
C ASN A 363 6.37 16.86 -16.13
N GLN A 364 5.35 16.25 -16.75
CA GLN A 364 3.95 16.56 -16.45
C GLN A 364 3.64 16.34 -14.97
N ALA A 365 4.07 15.21 -14.41
CA ALA A 365 3.86 14.92 -12.99
C ALA A 365 4.59 15.92 -12.08
N LYS A 366 5.84 16.27 -12.39
CA LYS A 366 6.60 17.28 -11.62
C LYS A 366 5.95 18.66 -11.69
N MET A 367 5.46 19.06 -12.86
CA MET A 367 4.74 20.33 -13.01
C MET A 367 3.50 20.36 -12.12
N LEU A 368 2.68 19.30 -12.15
CA LEU A 368 1.52 19.18 -11.27
C LEU A 368 1.90 19.25 -9.78
N LEU A 369 2.92 18.49 -9.35
CA LEU A 369 3.41 18.53 -7.96
C LEU A 369 3.92 19.92 -7.56
N ASN A 370 4.56 20.64 -8.48
CA ASN A 370 5.01 22.01 -8.26
C ASN A 370 3.83 22.98 -8.18
N SER A 371 2.87 22.90 -9.09
CA SER A 371 1.68 23.77 -9.09
C SER A 371 0.87 23.60 -7.81
N ILE A 372 0.69 22.35 -7.32
CA ILE A 372 0.06 22.08 -6.03
C ILE A 372 0.83 22.76 -4.89
N TYR A 373 2.17 22.68 -4.89
CA TYR A 373 2.97 23.36 -3.87
C TYR A 373 2.81 24.89 -3.91
N MET A 374 2.89 25.48 -5.11
CA MET A 374 2.77 26.93 -5.29
C MET A 374 1.38 27.40 -4.89
N ALA A 375 0.31 26.68 -5.25
CA ALA A 375 -1.04 26.99 -4.82
C ALA A 375 -1.15 27.05 -3.28
N ILE A 376 -0.52 26.11 -2.55
CA ILE A 376 -0.52 26.12 -1.09
C ILE A 376 0.19 27.37 -0.53
N VAL A 377 1.38 27.68 -1.03
CA VAL A 377 2.27 28.70 -0.44
C VAL A 377 1.92 30.12 -0.90
N ASP A 378 1.52 30.28 -2.15
CA ASP A 378 1.11 31.55 -2.74
C ASP A 378 -0.39 31.82 -2.56
N GLU A 379 -1.11 30.94 -1.86
CA GLU A 379 -2.53 31.07 -1.53
C GLU A 379 -3.42 31.41 -2.73
N TRP A 380 -3.29 30.66 -3.82
CA TRP A 380 -4.09 30.89 -5.03
C TRP A 380 -5.59 30.97 -4.73
N GLU A 381 -6.21 32.04 -5.21
CA GLU A 381 -7.64 32.30 -5.02
C GLU A 381 -8.46 31.75 -6.19
N ILE A 382 -9.65 31.22 -5.89
CA ILE A 382 -10.66 30.86 -6.89
C ILE A 382 -11.61 32.04 -7.05
N ASP A 383 -11.62 32.65 -8.24
CA ASP A 383 -12.56 33.72 -8.59
C ASP A 383 -13.86 33.11 -9.13
N ASN A 384 -14.99 33.38 -8.46
CA ASN A 384 -16.30 32.88 -8.87
C ASN A 384 -16.79 33.42 -10.22
N ASN A 385 -16.16 34.46 -10.76
CA ASN A 385 -16.46 35.00 -12.08
C ASN A 385 -15.78 34.22 -13.22
N TYR A 386 -14.78 33.39 -12.91
CA TYR A 386 -14.08 32.59 -13.90
C TYR A 386 -14.49 31.12 -13.85
N PRO A 387 -14.59 30.45 -15.02
CA PRO A 387 -14.82 29.01 -15.07
C PRO A 387 -13.61 28.26 -14.50
N SER A 388 -13.79 26.98 -14.18
CA SER A 388 -12.67 26.09 -13.90
C SER A 388 -11.90 25.77 -15.19
N GLU A 389 -10.64 25.36 -15.09
CA GLU A 389 -9.80 24.86 -16.20
C GLU A 389 -10.53 23.82 -17.08
N VAL A 390 -11.43 23.01 -16.50
CA VAL A 390 -12.16 21.95 -17.22
C VAL A 390 -13.39 22.48 -17.96
N SER A 391 -14.00 23.55 -17.45
CA SER A 391 -15.22 24.14 -17.98
C SER A 391 -14.95 25.35 -18.88
N ALA A 392 -13.70 25.83 -18.93
CA ALA A 392 -13.29 26.95 -19.76
C ALA A 392 -13.40 26.63 -21.26
N THR A 393 -13.81 27.63 -22.02
CA THR A 393 -13.97 27.61 -23.47
C THR A 393 -12.98 28.58 -24.12
N GLU A 394 -12.83 28.49 -25.45
CA GLU A 394 -11.95 29.41 -26.20
C GLU A 394 -12.37 30.89 -26.10
N ASN A 395 -13.58 31.18 -25.61
CA ASN A 395 -14.10 32.55 -25.45
C ASN A 395 -13.90 33.11 -24.03
N ASP A 396 -13.43 32.31 -23.08
CA ASP A 396 -13.20 32.77 -21.71
C ASP A 396 -11.87 33.52 -21.62
N GLU A 397 -11.89 34.70 -21.00
CA GLU A 397 -10.68 35.55 -20.88
C GLU A 397 -9.65 34.96 -19.92
N ASP A 398 -10.11 34.25 -18.88
CA ASP A 398 -9.29 33.59 -17.88
C ASP A 398 -10.03 32.39 -17.24
N TYR A 399 -9.32 31.55 -16.49
CA TYR A 399 -9.88 30.38 -15.81
C TYR A 399 -9.19 30.10 -14.47
N ASN A 400 -9.91 29.45 -13.56
CA ASN A 400 -9.36 28.98 -12.29
C ASN A 400 -8.59 27.66 -12.48
N PRO A 401 -7.29 27.59 -12.13
CA PRO A 401 -6.55 26.33 -12.15
C PRO A 401 -7.09 25.37 -11.09
N LEU A 402 -7.17 24.08 -11.41
CA LEU A 402 -7.70 23.07 -10.48
C LEU A 402 -6.90 23.00 -9.18
N GLU A 403 -5.59 23.24 -9.26
CA GLU A 403 -4.67 23.21 -8.13
C GLU A 403 -5.02 24.25 -7.06
N ALA A 404 -5.66 25.38 -7.40
CA ALA A 404 -6.03 26.43 -6.42
C ALA A 404 -6.92 25.91 -5.27
N VAL A 405 -7.64 24.80 -5.48
CA VAL A 405 -8.48 24.20 -4.44
C VAL A 405 -7.70 23.80 -3.19
N VAL A 406 -6.40 23.49 -3.30
CA VAL A 406 -5.57 23.07 -2.17
C VAL A 406 -5.27 24.22 -1.20
N SER A 407 -5.41 25.46 -1.65
CA SER A 407 -5.24 26.68 -0.85
C SER A 407 -6.34 26.82 0.22
N TYR A 408 -7.47 26.14 0.02
CA TYR A 408 -8.62 26.13 0.94
C TYR A 408 -8.61 24.94 1.93
N LEU A 409 -7.56 24.10 1.90
CA LEU A 409 -7.39 23.01 2.86
C LEU A 409 -7.08 23.53 4.27
N SER A 410 -7.32 22.69 5.28
CA SER A 410 -6.89 22.99 6.65
C SER A 410 -5.37 23.13 6.73
N VAL A 411 -4.86 23.90 7.71
CA VAL A 411 -3.41 24.09 7.91
C VAL A 411 -2.70 22.74 8.09
N ASP A 412 -3.30 21.80 8.81
CA ASP A 412 -2.72 20.46 9.02
C ASP A 412 -2.66 19.66 7.71
N ASP A 413 -3.69 19.75 6.86
CA ASP A 413 -3.68 19.11 5.54
C ASP A 413 -2.63 19.77 4.62
N LYS A 414 -2.51 21.11 4.61
CA LYS A 414 -1.46 21.84 3.88
C LYS A 414 -0.06 21.38 4.31
N LYS A 415 0.19 21.27 5.62
CA LYS A 415 1.46 20.74 6.17
C LYS A 415 1.73 19.31 5.70
N ASN A 416 0.72 18.44 5.74
CA ASN A 416 0.84 17.06 5.27
C ASN A 416 1.13 17.00 3.75
N PHE A 417 0.48 17.83 2.94
CA PHE A 417 0.75 17.93 1.49
C PHE A 417 2.20 18.35 1.24
N CYS A 418 2.68 19.42 1.87
CA CYS A 418 4.07 19.87 1.75
C CYS A 418 5.06 18.77 2.16
N GLN A 419 4.77 18.02 3.24
CA GLN A 419 5.59 16.90 3.67
C GLN A 419 5.64 15.77 2.62
N ILE A 420 4.50 15.42 1.99
CA ILE A 420 4.47 14.45 0.89
C ILE A 420 5.34 14.93 -0.27
N LEU A 421 5.25 16.21 -0.61
CA LEU A 421 6.04 16.84 -1.67
C LEU A 421 7.54 16.90 -1.36
N GLY A 422 7.92 16.75 -0.08
CA GLY A 422 9.29 16.86 0.40
C GLY A 422 9.75 18.32 0.55
N ARG A 423 8.81 19.22 0.88
CA ARG A 423 9.03 20.65 1.04
C ARG A 423 8.48 21.14 2.37
N SER A 424 8.99 22.26 2.87
CA SER A 424 8.45 22.91 4.06
C SER A 424 7.17 23.66 3.72
N TYR A 425 6.20 23.60 4.63
CA TYR A 425 5.08 24.55 4.65
C TYR A 425 5.59 25.92 5.08
N ILE A 426 5.19 26.96 4.38
CA ILE A 426 5.51 28.36 4.68
C ILE A 426 4.18 29.02 5.02
N GLU A 427 4.09 29.60 6.21
CA GLU A 427 2.91 30.32 6.66
C GLU A 427 2.94 31.72 6.04
N SER A 428 1.81 32.17 5.49
CA SER A 428 1.69 33.49 4.90
C SER A 428 1.74 34.57 5.98
N GLU A 429 2.50 35.65 5.72
CA GLU A 429 2.69 36.77 6.66
C GLU A 429 1.36 37.50 6.99
N GLU A 430 0.33 37.36 6.17
CA GLU A 430 -0.99 38.00 6.38
C GLU A 430 -1.79 37.42 7.55
N ASN A 431 -1.44 36.22 8.04
CA ASN A 431 -2.11 35.60 9.19
C ASN A 431 -1.61 36.11 10.56
N GLU A 432 -0.48 36.85 10.63
CA GLU A 432 -0.01 37.44 11.90
C GLU A 432 -0.86 38.66 12.33
N ASP A 433 -1.44 39.40 11.37
CA ASP A 433 -2.16 40.66 11.63
C ASP A 433 -3.60 40.49 12.16
N VAL A 434 -4.21 39.31 11.99
CA VAL A 434 -5.56 39.03 12.52
C VAL A 434 -5.52 38.66 14.01
N SER A 435 -4.41 38.06 14.45
CA SER A 435 -4.15 37.74 15.86
C SER A 435 -4.04 39.01 16.71
N GLU A 436 -3.27 40.02 16.27
CA GLU A 436 -3.11 41.27 17.04
C GLU A 436 -4.35 42.16 17.05
N LYS A 437 -5.14 42.21 15.96
CA LYS A 437 -6.40 42.97 15.96
C LYS A 437 -7.49 42.32 16.82
N SER A 438 -7.52 40.98 16.92
CA SER A 438 -8.45 40.29 17.83
C SER A 438 -8.13 40.57 19.31
N LEU A 439 -6.84 40.71 19.64
CA LEU A 439 -6.37 41.11 20.97
C LEU A 439 -6.65 42.61 21.25
N ALA A 440 -6.45 43.50 20.29
CA ALA A 440 -6.70 44.94 20.45
C ALA A 440 -8.18 45.28 20.70
N THR A 441 -9.11 44.53 20.12
CA THR A 441 -10.55 44.75 20.36
C THR A 441 -11.03 44.20 21.72
N SER A 442 -10.30 43.25 22.31
CA SER A 442 -10.65 42.66 23.61
C SER A 442 -10.21 43.51 24.81
N PHE A 443 -9.20 44.38 24.64
CA PHE A 443 -8.72 45.29 25.69
C PHE A 443 -9.45 46.64 25.76
N SER A 444 -10.24 47.02 24.75
CA SER A 444 -10.97 48.30 24.76
C SER A 444 -12.32 48.23 25.50
N LEU A 445 -12.92 47.04 25.66
CA LEU A 445 -14.23 46.86 26.32
C LEU A 445 -14.16 46.71 27.85
N THR A 446 -12.96 46.59 28.43
CA THR A 446 -12.76 46.42 29.88
C THR A 446 -12.36 47.70 30.62
N ALA A 447 -12.25 48.84 29.92
CA ALA A 447 -11.86 50.13 30.50
C ALA A 447 -13.03 51.14 30.66
N GLN A 448 -14.28 50.69 30.56
CA GLN A 448 -15.46 51.48 30.95
C GLN A 448 -16.41 50.62 31.78
N ARG A 449 -16.10 50.47 33.07
CA ARG A 449 -17.08 50.29 34.15
C ARG A 449 -16.48 50.67 35.50
#